data_AF-A0A6B3HKD3-F1
#
_entry.id   AF-A0A6B3HKD3-F1
#
_cell.length_a   1.000
_cell.length_b   1.000
_cell.length_c   1.000
_cell.angle_alpha   90.00
_cell.angle_beta   90.00
_cell.angle_gamma   90.00
#
_symmetry.space_group_name_H-M   'P 1'
#
loop_
_entity.id
_entity.type
_entity.pdbx_description
1 polymer ?
#
loop_
_entity_poly.entity_id
_entity_poly.type
_entity_poly.pdbx_seq_one_letter_code
_entity_poly.pdbx_strand_id
1 'polypeptide(L)' 'AGDSVMSLPWSGVGLPCLTIPTARPAGALPLGFQCVGRAGEDESLLHWGLGLEAVLTARGTDTREN' A
#
# COMPACT_ATOMS: atom_id res chain seq x y z
N ALA A 1 -8.04 13.13 -6.00
CA ALA A 1 -6.68 13.38 -5.48
C ALA A 1 -6.65 12.91 -4.03
N GLY A 2 -5.61 12.18 -3.60
CA GLY A 2 -5.48 11.75 -2.21
C GLY A 2 -5.22 12.96 -1.31
N ASP A 3 -5.96 13.06 -0.22
CA ASP A 3 -5.84 14.15 0.74
C ASP A 3 -4.70 13.86 1.73
N SER A 4 -3.81 14.83 1.95
CA SER A 4 -2.68 14.70 2.89
C SER A 4 -3.13 14.39 4.33
N VAL A 5 -4.40 14.65 4.68
CA VAL A 5 -5.00 14.26 5.97
C VAL A 5 -4.90 12.76 6.23
N MET A 6 -4.87 11.94 5.17
CA MET A 6 -4.78 10.50 5.29
C MET A 6 -3.39 10.01 5.72
N SER A 7 -2.33 10.82 5.58
CA SER A 7 -0.96 10.48 6.00
C SER A 7 -0.48 11.21 7.25
N LEU A 8 -1.26 12.17 7.76
CA LEU A 8 -0.90 12.96 8.95
C LEU A 8 -0.59 12.14 10.21
N PRO A 9 -1.28 11.03 10.52
CA PRO A 9 -1.06 10.33 11.79
C PRO A 9 0.34 9.73 11.94
N TRP A 10 1.02 9.36 10.86
CA TRP A 10 2.36 8.74 10.89
C TRP A 10 3.47 9.67 10.42
N SER A 11 3.19 10.59 9.48
CA SER A 11 4.17 11.60 9.06
C SER A 11 4.51 12.58 10.19
N GLY A 12 3.56 12.87 11.09
CA GLY A 12 3.79 13.74 12.25
C GLY A 12 4.64 13.12 13.36
N VAL A 13 4.84 11.79 13.35
CA VAL A 13 5.54 11.03 14.40
C VAL A 13 6.83 10.38 13.90
N GLY A 14 7.21 10.61 12.64
CA GLY A 14 8.45 10.08 12.04
C GLY A 14 8.45 8.56 11.88
N LEU A 15 7.28 7.93 11.80
CA LEU A 15 7.18 6.48 11.62
C LEU A 15 7.35 6.10 10.14
N PRO A 16 8.03 4.99 9.84
CA PRO A 16 8.18 4.53 8.46
C PRO A 16 6.81 4.15 7.89
N CYS A 17 6.51 4.64 6.70
CA CYS A 17 5.26 4.36 5.99
C CYS A 17 5.56 4.00 4.54
N LEU A 18 4.91 2.94 4.05
CA LEU A 18 5.04 2.42 2.69
C LEU A 18 3.67 2.39 2.02
N THR A 19 3.53 3.02 0.86
CA THR A 19 2.33 2.94 0.03
C THR A 19 2.57 1.96 -1.11
N ILE A 20 1.75 0.91 -1.16
CA ILE A 20 1.82 -0.15 -2.17
C ILE A 20 0.66 0.03 -3.16
N PRO A 21 0.92 0.17 -4.47
CA PRO A 21 -0.14 0.22 -5.46
C PRO A 21 -0.83 -1.15 -5.56
N THR A 22 -2.16 -1.17 -5.58
CA THR A 22 -2.93 -2.39 -5.85
C THR A 22 -3.26 -2.51 -7.32
N ALA A 23 -3.41 -3.75 -7.82
CA ALA A 23 -3.81 -3.97 -9.20
C ALA A 23 -5.20 -3.36 -9.46
N ARG A 24 -5.33 -2.72 -10.63
CA ARG A 24 -6.54 -1.97 -11.01
C ARG A 24 -7.64 -2.93 -11.46
N PRO A 25 -8.80 -2.99 -10.80
CA PRO A 25 -9.97 -3.67 -11.34
C PRO A 25 -10.43 -2.96 -12.62
N ALA A 26 -10.91 -3.72 -13.62
CA ALA A 26 -11.43 -3.13 -14.85
C ALA A 26 -12.53 -2.09 -14.56
N GLY A 27 -12.28 -0.82 -14.88
CA GLY A 27 -13.23 0.28 -14.66
C GLY A 27 -13.17 0.99 -13.30
N ALA A 28 -12.37 0.52 -12.34
CA ALA A 28 -12.22 1.18 -11.04
C ALA A 28 -11.00 2.12 -10.97
N LEU A 29 -10.99 3.00 -9.96
CA LEU A 29 -9.80 3.78 -9.60
C LEU A 29 -8.78 2.85 -8.91
N PRO A 30 -7.47 3.01 -9.20
CA PRO A 30 -6.42 2.28 -8.48
C PRO A 30 -6.46 2.65 -6.99
N LEU A 31 -6.43 1.63 -6.12
CA LEU A 31 -6.35 1.82 -4.67
C LEU A 31 -4.89 1.73 -4.21
N GLY A 32 -4.51 2.57 -3.26
CA GLY A 32 -3.21 2.49 -2.58
C GLY A 32 -3.36 1.84 -1.21
N PHE A 33 -2.55 0.83 -0.91
CA PHE A 33 -2.51 0.18 0.40
C PHE A 33 -1.35 0.76 1.22
N GLN A 34 -1.64 1.40 2.35
CA GLN A 34 -0.61 2.03 3.20
C GLN A 34 -0.27 1.14 4.39
N CYS A 35 1.01 0.81 4.53
CA CYS A 35 1.57 0.09 5.67
C CYS A 35 2.38 1.05 6.53
N VAL A 36 2.22 1.00 7.84
CA VAL A 36 3.00 1.81 8.79
C VAL A 36 3.79 0.86 9.68
N GLY A 37 5.12 1.01 9.68
CA GLY A 37 6.03 0.27 10.53
C GLY A 37 6.31 0.99 11.85
N ARG A 38 7.05 0.34 12.74
CA ARG A 38 7.55 0.96 13.97
C ARG A 38 8.79 1.81 13.66
N ALA A 39 9.10 2.77 14.52
CA ALA A 39 10.28 3.63 14.35
C ALA A 39 11.56 2.79 14.21
N GLY A 40 12.33 3.04 13.15
CA GLY A 40 13.59 2.34 12.86
C GLY A 40 13.44 0.96 12.21
N GLU A 41 12.24 0.54 11.84
CA GLU A 41 11.98 -0.74 11.16
C GLU A 41 11.70 -0.59 9.65
N ASP A 42 12.32 0.40 9.00
CA ASP A 42 12.18 0.69 7.57
C ASP A 42 12.51 -0.54 6.69
N GLU A 43 13.60 -1.24 7.00
CA GLU A 43 14.03 -2.42 6.24
C GLU A 43 13.04 -3.58 6.36
N SER A 44 12.53 -3.82 7.57
CA SER A 44 11.48 -4.80 7.81
C SER A 44 10.21 -4.42 7.04
N LEU A 45 9.82 -3.14 7.06
CA LEU A 45 8.64 -2.65 6.35
C LEU A 45 8.78 -2.86 4.83
N LEU A 46 9.96 -2.61 4.27
CA LEU A 46 10.26 -2.86 2.85
C LEU A 46 10.26 -4.37 2.52
N HIS A 47 10.85 -5.19 3.38
CA HIS A 47 10.84 -6.65 3.22
C HIS A 47 9.43 -7.21 3.14
N TRP A 48 8.54 -6.80 4.05
CA TRP A 48 7.14 -7.18 4.03
C TRP A 48 6.40 -6.58 2.82
N GLY A 49 6.75 -5.35 2.44
CA GLY A 49 6.16 -4.65 1.30
C GLY A 49 6.26 -5.41 -0.01
N LEU A 50 7.40 -6.05 -0.28
CA LEU A 50 7.60 -6.86 -1.49
C LEU A 50 6.64 -8.06 -1.55
N GLY A 51 6.42 -8.74 -0.41
CA GLY A 51 5.47 -9.85 -0.34
C GLY A 51 4.02 -9.38 -0.50
N LEU A 52 3.68 -8.24 0.08
CA LEU A 52 2.36 -7.62 -0.04
C LEU A 52 2.07 -7.17 -1.47
N GLU A 53 3.04 -6.56 -2.17
CA GLU A 53 2.92 -6.16 -3.57
C GLU A 53 2.60 -7.37 -4.47
N ALA A 54 3.31 -8.49 -4.27
CA ALA A 54 3.07 -9.72 -5.04
C ALA A 54 1.63 -10.24 -4.86
N VAL A 55 1.12 -10.26 -3.63
CA VAL A 55 -0.25 -10.72 -3.33
C VAL A 55 -1.30 -9.75 -3.85
N LEU A 56 -1.09 -8.44 -3.65
CA LEU A 56 -2.04 -7.40 -4.05
C LEU A 56 -2.13 -7.27 -5.58
N THR A 57 -1.02 -7.50 -6.29
CA THR A 57 -1.00 -7.53 -7.75
C THR A 57 -1.65 -8.80 -8.30
N ALA A 58 -1.33 -9.96 -7.73
CA ALA A 58 -1.88 -11.25 -8.19
C ALA A 58 -3.41 -11.34 -8.04
N ARG A 59 -3.98 -10.73 -6.99
CA ARG A 59 -5.44 -10.78 -6.75
C ARG A 59 -6.24 -9.80 -7.62
N GLY A 60 -5.66 -8.69 -8.06
CA GLY A 60 -6.40 -7.75 -8.93
C GLY A 60 -6.49 -8.22 -10.39
N THR A 61 -5.69 -9.22 -10.79
CA THR A 61 -5.82 -9.88 -12.11
C THR A 61 -6.87 -10.99 -12.14
N ASP A 62 -7.38 -11.41 -10.98
CA ASP A 62 -8.36 -12.52 -10.85
C ASP A 62 -9.81 -12.07 -11.05
N THR A 63 -10.07 -10.76 -11.14
CA THR A 63 -11.35 -10.21 -11.61
C THR A 63 -11.45 -10.35 -13.14
N ARG A 64 -11.40 -11.59 -13.63
CA ARG A 64 -11.95 -11.97 -14.94
C ARG A 64 -13.41 -12.31 -14.71
N GLU A 65 -14.25 -11.29 -14.60
CA GLU A 65 -15.69 -11.47 -14.60
C GLU A 65 -16.15 -11.80 -16.02
N ASN A 66 -16.75 -12.99 -16.10
CA ASN A 66 -17.53 -13.58 -17.17
C ASN A 66 -18.87 -12.87 -17.34
#